data_AF-A0A1H0D0P2-F1
#
_entry.id   AF-A0A1H0D0P2-F1
#
_cell.length_a   1.000
_cell.length_b   1.000
_cell.length_c   1.000
_cell.angle_alpha   90.00
_cell.angle_beta   90.00
_cell.angle_gamma   90.00
#
_symmetry.space_group_name_H-M   'P 1'
#
loop_
_entity.id
_entity.type
_entity.pdbx_description
1 polymer ?
#
loop_
_entity_poly.entity_id
_entity_poly.type
_entity_poly.pdbx_seq_one_letter_code
_entity_poly.pdbx_strand_id
1 'polypeptide(L)'
;MSEQKSKLSHLLTDFSSLKWSTALKGILCGVTAGLLVVLYRLGIEFGTETAVKVFAYLRENPVLILPWMLLALGVGLVIAWLVKLEPMATGSGIPQVEGVLLYGLKIKWYTVLAVRFGGGILSSFFGLSLGREGPSIQIGAAGSQAVAKKISKNKLEENYLITGGAAAGLSAAFNAPLSGIVFALEEVHRSFSGLILLAATTAALTADVVSKLVFGLKPVLSFTATPQLPVHLYLWLIPLGLLSGAVGALMNRALLLFQTLYKRLPWFLRPMMALLLALPCGLFLPQVLGGGQNLIYQAETADGSISFLLVLLAVKLLFTCISFGSGTPGGIFLPILSVGALSGGIIGLAAVQFGLPAEYVADFAICTMAGALSGSVKAPVTSILLVAEMTGSLVHLLPVAACSFLALLVSDLLKTTPIYEALLERMMDKCNVKTSGKKRRSVLELPVELGCGICGKKISEVQWPQGMLVVSIRRGETEIVPNGDTLILQGDYLMVLSHEGEYREISKSLREISRAHTEQ
;
A
#
# COMPACT_ATOMS: atom_id res chain seq x y z
N MET A 1 0.63 -2.57 -52.01
CA MET A 1 1.53 -3.26 -51.05
C MET A 1 2.60 -2.36 -50.41
N SER A 2 2.95 -1.17 -50.95
CA SER A 2 3.92 -0.26 -50.31
C SER A 2 3.31 0.60 -49.18
N GLU A 3 2.03 0.99 -49.28
CA GLU A 3 1.34 1.83 -48.27
C GLU A 3 1.09 1.12 -46.92
N GLN A 4 0.88 -0.20 -46.93
CA GLN A 4 0.66 -0.99 -45.71
C GLN A 4 1.94 -1.21 -44.89
N LYS A 5 3.11 -1.28 -45.54
CA LYS A 5 4.41 -1.40 -44.85
C LYS A 5 4.78 -0.12 -44.10
N SER A 6 4.41 1.06 -44.64
CA SER A 6 4.63 2.37 -44.02
C SER A 6 3.88 2.54 -42.69
N LYS A 7 2.61 2.12 -42.62
CA LYS A 7 1.81 2.20 -41.38
C LYS A 7 2.31 1.26 -40.28
N LEU A 8 2.78 0.06 -40.64
CA LEU A 8 3.30 -0.92 -39.68
C LEU A 8 4.65 -0.49 -39.09
N SER A 9 5.56 0.06 -39.91
CA SER A 9 6.82 0.62 -39.41
C SER A 9 6.59 1.85 -38.53
N HIS A 10 5.57 2.65 -38.83
CA HIS A 10 5.16 3.78 -38.00
C HIS A 10 4.60 3.33 -36.63
N LEU A 11 3.78 2.28 -36.59
CA LEU A 11 3.24 1.72 -35.35
C LEU A 11 4.34 1.13 -34.44
N LEU A 12 5.33 0.43 -35.02
CA LEU A 12 6.45 -0.14 -34.25
C LEU A 12 7.42 0.95 -33.72
N THR A 13 7.62 2.05 -34.47
CA THR A 13 8.36 3.22 -33.97
C THR A 13 7.56 4.01 -32.94
N ASP A 14 6.22 4.06 -33.07
CA ASP A 14 5.35 4.68 -32.08
C ASP A 14 5.40 3.94 -30.73
N PHE A 15 5.47 2.61 -30.69
CA PHE A 15 5.55 1.86 -29.43
C PHE A 15 6.87 2.05 -28.67
N SER A 16 8.01 2.07 -29.37
CA SER A 16 9.30 2.38 -28.72
C SER A 16 9.34 3.83 -28.23
N SER A 17 8.76 4.76 -28.99
CA SER A 17 8.59 6.15 -28.57
C SER A 17 7.65 6.28 -27.37
N LEU A 18 6.59 5.46 -27.28
CA LEU A 18 5.65 5.42 -26.16
C LEU A 18 6.32 4.93 -24.87
N LYS A 19 7.17 3.89 -24.94
CA LYS A 19 7.94 3.40 -23.79
C LYS A 19 8.82 4.52 -23.22
N TRP A 20 9.68 5.14 -24.04
CA TRP A 20 10.59 6.18 -23.55
C TRP A 20 9.88 7.49 -23.18
N SER A 21 8.79 7.83 -23.87
CA SER A 21 7.89 8.93 -23.47
C SER A 21 7.32 8.66 -22.06
N THR A 22 6.84 7.46 -21.80
CA THR A 22 6.27 7.08 -20.49
C THR A 22 7.35 7.15 -19.39
N ALA A 23 8.58 6.71 -19.68
CA ALA A 23 9.70 6.81 -18.76
C ALA A 23 9.99 8.26 -18.37
N LEU A 24 10.10 9.16 -19.36
CA LEU A 24 10.39 10.57 -19.12
C LEU A 24 9.28 11.24 -18.30
N LYS A 25 8.01 10.95 -18.63
CA LYS A 25 6.85 11.44 -17.87
C LYS A 25 6.81 10.85 -16.46
N GLY A 26 7.24 9.61 -16.29
CA GLY A 26 7.40 8.92 -15.01
C GLY A 26 8.43 9.62 -14.11
N ILE A 27 9.57 10.05 -14.65
CA ILE A 27 10.56 10.86 -13.92
C ILE A 27 9.94 12.15 -13.38
N LEU A 28 9.21 12.90 -14.21
CA LEU A 28 8.51 14.13 -13.78
C LEU A 28 7.48 13.85 -12.67
N CYS A 29 6.74 12.75 -12.80
CA CYS A 29 5.81 12.29 -11.77
C CYS A 29 6.54 11.90 -10.48
N GLY A 30 7.71 11.26 -10.58
CA GLY A 30 8.56 10.89 -9.45
C GLY A 30 9.14 12.08 -8.70
N VAL A 31 9.62 13.12 -9.41
CA VAL A 31 10.10 14.37 -8.76
C VAL A 31 8.96 15.02 -7.98
N THR A 32 7.80 15.18 -8.60
CA THR A 32 6.65 15.84 -7.96
C THR A 32 6.08 15.05 -6.78
N ALA A 33 5.89 13.74 -6.95
CA ALA A 33 5.46 12.85 -5.86
C ALA A 33 6.50 12.82 -4.73
N GLY A 34 7.79 12.68 -5.07
CA GLY A 34 8.89 12.65 -4.11
C GLY A 34 8.94 13.92 -3.25
N LEU A 35 8.90 15.11 -3.87
CA LEU A 35 8.89 16.38 -3.13
C LEU A 35 7.69 16.50 -2.18
N LEU A 36 6.49 16.15 -2.64
CA LEU A 36 5.29 16.20 -1.81
C LEU A 36 5.37 15.22 -0.64
N VAL A 37 5.85 14.00 -0.88
CA VAL A 37 5.94 12.96 0.15
C VAL A 37 7.02 13.28 1.17
N VAL A 38 8.16 13.82 0.74
CA VAL A 38 9.22 14.31 1.64
C VAL A 38 8.68 15.40 2.57
N LEU A 39 7.97 16.40 2.02
CA LEU A 39 7.35 17.46 2.82
C LEU A 39 6.34 16.90 3.83
N TYR A 40 5.50 15.96 3.39
CA TYR A 40 4.54 15.30 4.26
C TYR A 40 5.23 14.50 5.38
N ARG A 41 6.28 13.76 5.03
CA ARG A 41 7.08 12.97 5.97
C ARG A 41 7.72 13.84 7.04
N LEU A 42 8.35 14.96 6.67
CA LEU A 42 8.91 15.93 7.61
C LEU A 42 7.85 16.48 8.58
N GLY A 43 6.66 16.82 8.07
CA GLY A 43 5.57 17.32 8.90
C GLY A 43 5.04 16.29 9.90
N ILE A 44 4.92 15.02 9.49
CA ILE A 44 4.47 13.93 10.36
C ILE A 44 5.51 13.58 11.43
N GLU A 45 6.79 13.48 11.04
CA GLU A 45 7.90 13.22 11.97
C GLU A 45 7.98 14.34 13.01
N PHE A 46 7.99 15.61 12.57
CA PHE A 46 7.99 16.77 13.47
C PHE A 46 6.79 16.78 14.42
N GLY A 47 5.58 16.51 13.92
CA GLY A 47 4.38 16.46 14.76
C GLY A 47 4.42 15.34 15.79
N THR A 48 4.89 14.15 15.41
CA THR A 48 5.00 13.00 16.32
C THR A 48 6.05 13.23 17.40
N GLU A 49 7.23 13.75 17.05
CA GLU A 49 8.27 14.12 18.02
C GLU A 49 7.78 15.20 18.99
N THR A 50 7.04 16.18 18.48
CA THR A 50 6.44 17.23 19.29
C THR A 50 5.41 16.64 20.26
N ALA A 51 4.56 15.71 19.80
CA ALA A 51 3.58 15.04 20.66
C ALA A 51 4.26 14.33 21.84
N VAL A 52 5.34 13.59 21.59
CA VAL A 52 6.12 12.91 22.64
C VAL A 52 6.65 13.91 23.68
N LYS A 53 7.23 15.04 23.22
CA LYS A 53 7.74 16.10 24.11
C LYS A 53 6.62 16.75 24.92
N VAL A 54 5.48 17.02 24.29
CA VAL A 54 4.31 17.61 24.96
C VAL A 54 3.76 16.65 26.03
N PHE A 55 3.60 15.36 25.73
CA PHE A 55 3.13 14.40 26.73
C PHE A 55 4.09 14.24 27.90
N ALA A 56 5.41 14.31 27.67
CA ALA A 56 6.39 14.35 28.75
C ALA A 56 6.20 15.59 29.65
N TYR A 57 6.01 16.77 29.05
CA TYR A 57 5.76 18.01 29.78
C TYR A 57 4.41 18.00 30.55
N LEU A 58 3.37 17.40 29.97
CA LEU A 58 2.07 17.22 30.64
C LEU A 58 2.14 16.30 31.85
N ARG A 59 3.03 15.30 31.83
CA ARG A 59 3.26 14.41 32.98
C ARG A 59 3.85 15.19 34.16
N GLU A 60 4.73 16.15 33.90
CA GLU A 60 5.32 17.04 34.92
C GLU A 60 4.34 18.15 35.35
N ASN A 61 3.41 18.55 34.48
CA ASN A 61 2.45 19.64 34.72
C ASN A 61 0.99 19.21 34.51
N PRO A 62 0.39 18.42 35.43
CA PRO A 62 -0.94 17.83 35.24
C PRO A 62 -2.08 18.84 35.02
N VAL A 63 -1.93 20.09 35.49
CA VAL A 63 -2.93 21.16 35.29
C VAL A 63 -3.15 21.46 33.79
N LEU A 64 -2.13 21.24 32.96
CA LEU A 64 -2.20 21.47 31.52
C LEU A 64 -2.88 20.33 30.74
N ILE A 65 -3.20 19.21 31.39
CA ILE A 65 -3.94 18.09 30.77
C ILE A 65 -5.33 18.56 30.31
N LEU A 66 -6.03 19.36 31.11
CA LEU A 66 -7.36 19.85 30.76
C LEU A 66 -7.34 20.80 29.54
N PRO A 67 -6.48 21.83 29.47
CA PRO A 67 -6.27 22.62 28.24
C PRO A 67 -5.90 21.77 27.02
N TRP A 68 -5.01 20.79 27.17
CA TRP A 68 -4.62 19.89 26.07
C TRP A 68 -5.78 19.04 25.58
N MET A 69 -6.64 18.56 26.49
CA MET A 69 -7.85 17.83 26.17
C MET A 69 -8.83 18.70 25.36
N LEU A 70 -9.06 19.96 25.77
CA LEU A 70 -9.91 20.89 25.04
C LEU A 70 -9.35 21.19 23.65
N LEU A 71 -8.03 21.35 23.53
CA LEU A 71 -7.36 21.52 22.24
C LEU A 71 -7.54 20.29 21.35
N ALA A 72 -7.39 19.09 21.90
CA ALA A 72 -7.61 17.82 21.18
C ALA A 72 -9.04 17.72 20.63
N LEU A 73 -10.05 18.15 21.40
CA LEU A 73 -11.44 18.21 20.93
C LEU A 73 -11.60 19.20 19.77
N GLY A 74 -11.04 20.40 19.88
CA GLY A 74 -11.08 21.41 18.82
C GLY A 74 -10.40 20.94 17.53
N VAL A 75 -9.21 20.36 17.64
CA VAL A 75 -8.48 19.78 16.50
C VAL A 75 -9.23 18.59 15.91
N GLY A 76 -9.86 17.76 16.74
CA GLY A 76 -10.73 16.67 16.28
C GLY A 76 -11.89 17.14 15.41
N LEU A 77 -12.51 18.28 15.75
CA LEU A 77 -13.54 18.91 14.92
C LEU A 77 -12.98 19.41 13.58
N VAL A 78 -11.79 20.01 13.59
CA VAL A 78 -11.12 20.46 12.36
C VAL A 78 -10.80 19.27 11.45
N ILE A 79 -10.25 18.18 12.00
CA ILE A 79 -9.99 16.96 11.23
C ILE A 79 -11.28 16.38 10.68
N ALA A 80 -12.35 16.33 11.48
CA ALA A 80 -13.65 15.85 11.02
C ALA A 80 -14.19 16.71 9.87
N TRP A 81 -14.02 18.03 9.95
CA TRP A 81 -14.41 18.97 8.90
C TRP A 81 -13.59 18.73 7.62
N LEU A 82 -12.27 18.58 7.72
CA LEU A 82 -11.40 18.26 6.58
C LEU A 82 -11.82 16.95 5.89
N VAL A 83 -12.08 15.90 6.68
CA VAL A 83 -12.54 14.59 6.15
C VAL A 83 -13.92 14.72 5.50
N LYS A 84 -14.81 15.56 6.03
CA LYS A 84 -16.11 15.84 5.41
C LYS A 84 -15.98 16.60 4.09
N LEU A 85 -15.00 17.50 3.97
CA LEU A 85 -14.73 18.24 2.73
C LEU A 85 -14.27 17.33 1.60
N GLU A 86 -13.38 16.38 1.89
CA GLU A 86 -12.89 15.40 0.92
C GLU A 86 -12.94 13.98 1.48
N PRO A 87 -14.09 13.28 1.34
CA PRO A 87 -14.24 11.91 1.83
C PRO A 87 -13.23 10.93 1.23
N MET A 88 -12.73 11.19 0.01
CA MET A 88 -11.70 10.36 -0.62
C MET A 88 -10.33 10.47 0.03
N ALA A 89 -10.12 11.40 0.97
CA ALA A 89 -8.88 11.52 1.75
C ALA A 89 -8.96 10.83 3.13
N THR A 90 -10.03 10.06 3.41
CA THR A 90 -10.25 9.33 4.67
C THR A 90 -9.33 8.11 4.79
N GLY A 91 -8.88 7.78 6.01
CA GLY A 91 -8.20 6.50 6.31
C GLY A 91 -6.90 6.32 5.52
N SER A 92 -6.68 5.14 4.92
CA SER A 92 -5.38 4.79 4.32
C SER A 92 -5.02 5.67 3.12
N GLY A 93 -5.81 5.65 2.05
CA GLY A 93 -5.46 6.27 0.77
C GLY A 93 -5.20 5.24 -0.33
N ILE A 94 -4.73 4.05 0.04
CA ILE A 94 -4.49 2.93 -0.89
C ILE A 94 -5.79 2.46 -1.58
N PRO A 95 -6.89 2.14 -0.84
CA PRO A 95 -8.15 1.75 -1.47
C PRO A 95 -8.69 2.81 -2.44
N GLN A 96 -8.43 4.09 -2.17
CA GLN A 96 -8.87 5.17 -3.05
C GLN A 96 -8.09 5.22 -4.36
N VAL A 97 -6.78 4.98 -4.31
CA VAL A 97 -5.94 4.88 -5.51
C VAL A 97 -6.32 3.64 -6.32
N GLU A 98 -6.51 2.48 -5.68
CA GLU A 98 -7.06 1.27 -6.31
C GLU A 98 -8.42 1.53 -6.96
N GLY A 99 -9.32 2.21 -6.24
CA GLY A 99 -10.63 2.62 -6.74
C GLY A 99 -10.54 3.48 -8.00
N VAL A 100 -9.57 4.39 -8.08
CA VAL A 100 -9.33 5.22 -9.27
C VAL A 100 -8.85 4.37 -10.45
N LEU A 101 -7.91 3.45 -10.21
CA LEU A 101 -7.25 2.67 -11.26
C LEU A 101 -8.08 1.47 -11.76
N LEU A 102 -8.71 0.74 -10.84
CA LEU A 102 -9.46 -0.48 -11.12
C LEU A 102 -10.94 -0.23 -11.40
N TYR A 103 -11.52 0.81 -10.80
CA TYR A 103 -12.97 1.06 -10.87
C TYR A 103 -13.32 2.43 -11.47
N GLY A 104 -12.33 3.22 -11.90
CA GLY A 104 -12.56 4.51 -12.54
C GLY A 104 -13.12 5.59 -11.60
N LEU A 105 -12.93 5.45 -10.28
CA LEU A 105 -13.29 6.51 -9.33
C LEU A 105 -12.53 7.79 -9.65
N LYS A 106 -13.14 8.93 -9.29
CA LYS A 106 -12.54 10.24 -9.54
C LYS A 106 -12.14 10.86 -8.22
N ILE A 107 -10.88 11.31 -8.16
CA ILE A 107 -10.37 12.13 -7.07
C ILE A 107 -10.05 13.53 -7.57
N LYS A 108 -10.22 14.51 -6.69
CA LYS A 108 -9.78 15.89 -6.88
C LYS A 108 -8.41 16.03 -6.22
N TRP A 109 -7.35 15.97 -7.02
CA TRP A 109 -5.97 15.95 -6.50
C TRP A 109 -5.69 17.08 -5.49
N TYR A 110 -6.17 18.30 -5.71
CA TYR A 110 -5.88 19.46 -4.85
C TYR A 110 -6.54 19.38 -3.47
N THR A 111 -7.82 18.96 -3.39
CA THR A 111 -8.51 18.78 -2.11
C THR A 111 -7.98 17.57 -1.36
N VAL A 112 -7.64 16.48 -2.08
CA VAL A 112 -7.00 15.30 -1.48
C VAL A 112 -5.66 15.70 -0.85
N LEU A 113 -4.82 16.46 -1.55
CA LEU A 113 -3.55 16.95 -0.98
C LEU A 113 -3.81 17.81 0.26
N ALA A 114 -4.68 18.82 0.17
CA ALA A 114 -4.95 19.71 1.31
C ALA A 114 -5.44 18.95 2.56
N VAL A 115 -6.37 18.01 2.40
CA VAL A 115 -6.92 17.22 3.52
C VAL A 115 -5.90 16.21 4.04
N ARG A 116 -5.10 15.59 3.18
CA ARG A 116 -4.05 14.64 3.60
C ARG A 116 -2.97 15.32 4.43
N PHE A 117 -2.45 16.46 3.95
CA PHE A 117 -1.47 17.23 4.70
C PHE A 117 -2.07 17.77 6.00
N GLY A 118 -3.20 18.49 5.92
CA GLY A 118 -3.82 19.09 7.09
C GLY A 118 -4.24 18.06 8.14
N GLY A 119 -5.01 17.05 7.74
CA GLY A 119 -5.52 16.02 8.65
C GLY A 119 -4.42 15.11 9.20
N GLY A 120 -3.46 14.70 8.36
CA GLY A 120 -2.35 13.86 8.78
C GLY A 120 -1.43 14.59 9.77
N ILE A 121 -0.98 15.80 9.44
CA ILE A 121 -0.06 16.57 10.30
C ILE A 121 -0.74 16.98 11.60
N LEU A 122 -2.01 17.42 11.57
CA LEU A 122 -2.75 17.71 12.81
C LEU A 122 -2.89 16.46 13.68
N SER A 123 -3.09 15.29 13.08
CA SER A 123 -3.19 14.03 13.84
C SER A 123 -1.87 13.61 14.49
N SER A 124 -0.73 13.91 13.85
CA SER A 124 0.59 13.55 14.40
C SER A 124 0.98 14.40 15.61
N PHE A 125 0.58 15.67 15.68
CA PHE A 125 0.80 16.53 16.86
C PHE A 125 0.14 16.01 18.15
N PHE A 126 -0.84 15.12 18.03
CA PHE A 126 -1.49 14.45 19.17
C PHE A 126 -1.09 12.98 19.28
N GLY A 127 -0.13 12.53 18.45
CA GLY A 127 0.45 11.19 18.55
C GLY A 127 -0.47 10.05 18.13
N LEU A 128 -1.48 10.29 17.28
CA LEU A 128 -2.34 9.21 16.78
C LEU A 128 -1.50 8.06 16.18
N SER A 129 -1.92 6.82 16.45
CA SER A 129 -1.23 5.63 16.00
C SER A 129 -1.56 5.34 14.53
N LEU A 130 -0.94 6.12 13.65
CA LEU A 130 -1.12 6.09 12.20
C LEU A 130 0.25 6.11 11.51
N GLY A 131 0.36 5.34 10.44
CA GLY A 131 1.52 5.33 9.55
C GLY A 131 1.44 6.43 8.48
N ARG A 132 2.57 6.73 7.84
CA ARG A 132 2.64 7.76 6.79
C ARG A 132 2.40 7.21 5.38
N GLU A 133 2.37 5.89 5.23
CA GLU A 133 2.50 5.19 3.94
C GLU A 133 1.29 5.35 3.06
N GLY A 134 0.11 5.02 3.58
CA GLY A 134 -1.16 5.17 2.86
C GLY A 134 -1.36 6.61 2.37
N PRO A 135 -1.21 7.62 3.24
CA PRO A 135 -1.24 9.02 2.82
C PRO A 135 -0.18 9.34 1.76
N SER A 136 1.06 8.85 1.91
CA SER A 136 2.14 9.11 0.96
C SER A 136 1.84 8.52 -0.42
N ILE A 137 1.29 7.31 -0.48
CA ILE A 137 0.85 6.67 -1.73
C ILE A 137 -0.24 7.50 -2.40
N GLN A 138 -1.24 7.97 -1.65
CA GLN A 138 -2.31 8.79 -2.23
C GLN A 138 -1.84 10.20 -2.59
N ILE A 139 -0.94 10.81 -1.81
CA ILE A 139 -0.31 12.09 -2.10
C ILE A 139 0.51 11.97 -3.39
N GLY A 140 1.31 10.91 -3.53
CA GLY A 140 2.08 10.62 -4.73
C GLY A 140 1.18 10.44 -5.95
N ALA A 141 0.14 9.61 -5.84
CA ALA A 141 -0.85 9.43 -6.90
C ALA A 141 -1.58 10.74 -7.27
N ALA A 142 -1.95 11.58 -6.30
CA ALA A 142 -2.60 12.86 -6.53
C ALA A 142 -1.65 13.89 -7.18
N GLY A 143 -0.41 13.96 -6.71
CA GLY A 143 0.64 14.80 -7.31
C GLY A 143 0.92 14.41 -8.75
N SER A 144 1.10 13.11 -9.01
CA SER A 144 1.27 12.60 -10.38
C SER A 144 0.02 12.79 -11.23
N GLN A 145 -1.20 12.69 -10.68
CA GLN A 145 -2.42 13.04 -11.42
C GLN A 145 -2.41 14.51 -11.87
N ALA A 146 -1.95 15.44 -11.03
CA ALA A 146 -1.88 16.86 -11.37
C ALA A 146 -0.97 17.12 -12.58
N VAL A 147 0.15 16.40 -12.64
CA VAL A 147 1.10 16.44 -13.77
C VAL A 147 0.53 15.70 -14.98
N ALA A 148 0.09 14.46 -14.79
CA ALA A 148 -0.40 13.55 -15.83
C ALA A 148 -1.54 14.16 -16.62
N LYS A 149 -2.50 14.84 -15.98
CA LYS A 149 -3.62 15.52 -16.67
C LYS A 149 -3.18 16.49 -17.77
N LYS A 150 -1.98 17.05 -17.71
CA LYS A 150 -1.44 17.97 -18.71
C LYS A 150 -0.59 17.27 -19.77
N ILE A 151 0.08 16.18 -19.42
CA ILE A 151 1.12 15.56 -20.27
C ILE A 151 0.71 14.21 -20.87
N SER A 152 -0.34 13.57 -20.37
CA SER A 152 -0.84 12.28 -20.88
C SER A 152 -1.59 12.47 -22.20
N LYS A 153 -1.35 11.60 -23.17
CA LYS A 153 -2.06 11.58 -24.46
C LYS A 153 -3.47 11.00 -24.34
N ASN A 154 -3.67 10.05 -23.43
CA ASN A 154 -4.94 9.36 -23.21
C ASN A 154 -5.11 8.97 -21.73
N LYS A 155 -6.29 8.45 -21.40
CA LYS A 155 -6.64 8.09 -20.02
C LYS A 155 -5.83 6.91 -19.48
N LEU A 156 -5.42 5.99 -20.36
CA LEU A 156 -4.59 4.84 -20.01
C LEU A 156 -3.18 5.28 -19.58
N GLU A 157 -2.54 6.17 -20.33
CA GLU A 157 -1.25 6.76 -19.96
C GLU A 157 -1.37 7.58 -18.66
N GLU A 158 -2.47 8.32 -18.46
CA GLU A 158 -2.74 9.00 -17.19
C GLU A 158 -2.75 8.00 -16.02
N ASN A 159 -3.41 6.86 -16.17
CA ASN A 159 -3.48 5.82 -15.14
C ASN A 159 -2.12 5.15 -14.88
N TYR A 160 -1.29 4.94 -15.91
CA TYR A 160 0.08 4.47 -15.72
C TYR A 160 0.92 5.45 -14.90
N LEU A 161 0.79 6.76 -15.17
CA LEU A 161 1.50 7.79 -14.42
C LEU A 161 0.97 7.95 -12.99
N ILE A 162 -0.34 7.79 -12.76
CA ILE A 162 -0.92 7.75 -11.40
C ILE A 162 -0.39 6.55 -10.62
N THR A 163 -0.27 5.39 -11.28
CA THR A 163 0.34 4.19 -10.69
C THR A 163 1.81 4.42 -10.37
N GLY A 164 2.54 5.09 -11.26
CA GLY A 164 3.91 5.55 -11.00
C GLY A 164 4.00 6.50 -9.81
N GLY A 165 3.04 7.41 -9.65
CA GLY A 165 2.93 8.27 -8.47
C GLY A 165 2.67 7.52 -7.18
N ALA A 166 1.85 6.46 -7.22
CA ALA A 166 1.62 5.58 -6.08
C ALA A 166 2.91 4.85 -5.67
N ALA A 167 3.65 4.31 -6.64
CA ALA A 167 4.96 3.69 -6.44
C ALA A 167 5.98 4.67 -5.85
N ALA A 168 6.06 5.89 -6.41
CA ALA A 168 6.87 6.98 -5.91
C ALA A 168 6.51 7.39 -4.48
N GLY A 169 5.22 7.37 -4.14
CA GLY A 169 4.72 7.64 -2.81
C GLY A 169 5.23 6.66 -1.76
N LEU A 170 5.16 5.35 -2.04
CA LEU A 170 5.71 4.33 -1.15
C LEU A 170 7.24 4.43 -1.07
N SER A 171 7.90 4.63 -2.22
CA SER A 171 9.35 4.77 -2.32
C SER A 171 9.88 5.90 -1.44
N ALA A 172 9.37 7.13 -1.58
CA ALA A 172 9.80 8.27 -0.78
C ALA A 172 9.39 8.19 0.71
N ALA A 173 8.31 7.46 1.02
CA ALA A 173 7.92 7.24 2.42
C ALA A 173 8.92 6.38 3.19
N PHE A 174 9.62 5.46 2.50
CA PHE A 174 10.46 4.45 3.13
C PHE A 174 11.89 4.34 2.62
N ASN A 175 12.29 5.16 1.65
CA ASN A 175 13.54 4.99 0.91
C ASN A 175 13.64 3.56 0.31
N ALA A 176 12.51 3.06 -0.21
CA ALA A 176 12.32 1.67 -0.62
C ALA A 176 11.77 1.59 -2.07
N PRO A 177 12.61 1.89 -3.08
CA PRO A 177 12.17 1.97 -4.48
C PRO A 177 11.69 0.63 -5.03
N LEU A 178 12.35 -0.49 -4.74
CA LEU A 178 11.94 -1.80 -5.27
C LEU A 178 10.57 -2.20 -4.73
N SER A 179 10.34 -1.92 -3.46
CA SER A 179 9.07 -2.14 -2.78
C SER A 179 7.96 -1.26 -3.36
N GLY A 180 8.26 0.01 -3.67
CA GLY A 180 7.36 0.90 -4.40
C GLY A 180 6.89 0.34 -5.73
N ILE A 181 7.82 -0.21 -6.51
CA ILE A 181 7.54 -0.80 -7.82
C ILE A 181 6.66 -2.03 -7.69
N VAL A 182 7.05 -2.98 -6.84
CA VAL A 182 6.31 -4.24 -6.69
C VAL A 182 4.95 -4.00 -6.05
N PHE A 183 4.82 -3.13 -5.06
CA PHE A 183 3.54 -2.78 -4.46
C PHE A 183 2.55 -2.22 -5.50
N ALA A 184 3.04 -1.39 -6.43
CA ALA A 184 2.21 -0.84 -7.47
C ALA A 184 1.67 -1.92 -8.43
N LEU A 185 2.46 -2.98 -8.68
CA LEU A 185 2.09 -4.09 -9.56
C LEU A 185 1.24 -5.16 -8.86
N GLU A 186 1.65 -5.56 -7.67
CA GLU A 186 1.03 -6.64 -6.87
C GLU A 186 -0.28 -6.18 -6.24
N GLU A 187 -0.31 -5.01 -5.59
CA GLU A 187 -1.48 -4.55 -4.82
C GLU A 187 -2.32 -3.51 -5.56
N VAL A 188 -1.71 -2.43 -6.06
CA VAL A 188 -2.45 -1.25 -6.54
C VAL A 188 -3.10 -1.47 -7.90
N HIS A 189 -2.34 -1.95 -8.90
CA HIS A 189 -2.83 -2.15 -10.26
C HIS A 189 -3.21 -3.61 -10.54
N ARG A 190 -2.71 -4.57 -9.75
CA ARG A 190 -2.95 -6.02 -9.91
C ARG A 190 -2.72 -6.51 -11.35
N SER A 191 -1.68 -6.00 -12.00
CA SER A 191 -1.33 -6.30 -13.39
C SER A 191 0.14 -6.03 -13.65
N PHE A 192 0.80 -6.96 -14.33
CA PHE A 192 2.22 -6.87 -14.70
C PHE A 192 2.40 -6.42 -16.15
N SER A 193 1.87 -5.25 -16.53
CA SER A 193 2.20 -4.65 -17.84
C SER A 193 3.57 -3.98 -17.81
N GLY A 194 4.33 -4.13 -18.90
CA GLY A 194 5.64 -3.51 -19.05
C GLY A 194 5.61 -1.98 -19.00
N LEU A 195 4.51 -1.34 -19.43
CA LEU A 195 4.37 0.13 -19.36
C LEU A 195 4.12 0.61 -17.93
N ILE A 196 3.35 -0.15 -17.13
CA ILE A 196 3.15 0.14 -15.70
C ILE A 196 4.47 -0.02 -14.95
N LEU A 197 5.18 -1.12 -15.20
CA LEU A 197 6.49 -1.37 -14.59
C LEU A 197 7.46 -0.22 -14.89
N LEU A 198 7.51 0.24 -16.14
CA LEU A 198 8.39 1.33 -16.54
C LEU A 198 8.01 2.69 -15.93
N ALA A 199 6.71 3.03 -15.87
CA ALA A 199 6.24 4.23 -15.17
C ALA A 199 6.52 4.17 -13.66
N ALA A 200 6.25 3.03 -13.03
CA ALA A 200 6.52 2.78 -11.61
C ALA A 200 8.00 2.84 -11.28
N THR A 201 8.85 2.24 -12.11
CA THR A 201 10.31 2.18 -11.89
C THR A 201 10.93 3.57 -11.98
N THR A 202 10.64 4.30 -13.05
CA THR A 202 11.18 5.65 -13.25
C THR A 202 10.69 6.62 -12.17
N ALA A 203 9.41 6.57 -11.80
CA ALA A 203 8.86 7.42 -10.75
C ALA A 203 9.41 7.04 -9.35
N ALA A 204 9.46 5.76 -9.00
CA ALA A 204 9.92 5.28 -7.70
C ALA A 204 11.41 5.55 -7.46
N LEU A 205 12.27 5.29 -8.45
CA LEU A 205 13.71 5.59 -8.36
C LEU A 205 13.95 7.10 -8.23
N THR A 206 13.23 7.91 -9.00
CA THR A 206 13.36 9.37 -8.92
C THR A 206 12.92 9.90 -7.56
N ALA A 207 11.82 9.40 -7.02
CA ALA A 207 11.32 9.78 -5.70
C ALA A 207 12.25 9.32 -4.58
N ASP A 208 12.90 8.16 -4.71
CA ASP A 208 13.92 7.69 -3.78
C ASP A 208 15.15 8.60 -3.77
N VAL A 209 15.63 9.04 -4.94
CA VAL A 209 16.71 10.04 -5.03
C VAL A 209 16.32 11.32 -4.30
N VAL A 210 15.12 11.86 -4.54
CA VAL A 210 14.63 13.05 -3.84
C VAL A 210 14.59 12.83 -2.32
N SER A 211 14.12 11.67 -1.87
CA SER A 211 14.07 11.33 -0.44
C SER A 211 15.46 11.21 0.17
N LYS A 212 16.40 10.54 -0.50
CA LYS A 212 17.79 10.36 -0.04
C LYS A 212 18.59 11.66 0.03
N LEU A 213 18.28 12.63 -0.83
CA LEU A 213 18.87 13.97 -0.74
C LEU A 213 18.49 14.70 0.56
N VAL A 214 17.35 14.36 1.17
CA VAL A 214 16.86 14.99 2.40
C VAL A 214 17.14 14.16 3.65
N PHE A 215 16.87 12.84 3.61
CA PHE A 215 16.99 11.95 4.75
C PHE A 215 18.32 11.16 4.79
N GLY A 216 19.14 11.25 3.75
CA GLY A 216 20.38 10.51 3.62
C GLY A 216 20.20 9.07 3.13
N LEU A 217 21.31 8.33 3.12
CA LEU A 217 21.41 6.98 2.55
C LEU A 217 21.08 5.84 3.53
N LYS A 218 20.74 6.16 4.78
CA LYS A 218 20.47 5.14 5.80
C LYS A 218 19.09 4.51 5.59
N PRO A 219 18.94 3.19 5.79
CA PRO A 219 17.65 2.54 5.85
C PRO A 219 16.78 3.12 6.97
N VAL A 220 15.45 3.07 6.80
CA VAL A 220 14.51 3.70 7.74
C VAL A 220 14.49 3.01 9.11
N LEU A 221 14.74 1.70 9.16
CA LEU A 221 14.78 0.93 10.41
C LEU A 221 16.19 0.46 10.79
N SER A 222 17.06 0.21 9.80
CA SER A 222 18.50 -0.02 9.98
C SER A 222 18.90 -1.15 10.93
N PHE A 223 18.63 -2.40 10.54
CA PHE A 223 19.07 -3.62 11.23
C PHE A 223 20.41 -4.15 10.68
N THR A 224 21.31 -3.27 10.21
CA THR A 224 22.51 -3.70 9.46
C THR A 224 23.54 -4.48 10.29
N ALA A 225 23.42 -4.45 11.61
CA ALA A 225 24.31 -5.16 12.53
C ALA A 225 23.77 -6.52 13.00
N THR A 226 22.56 -6.91 12.61
CA THR A 226 21.98 -8.21 13.01
C THR A 226 22.73 -9.36 12.34
N PRO A 227 23.13 -10.40 13.10
CA PRO A 227 23.79 -11.57 12.55
C PRO A 227 22.86 -12.35 11.62
N GLN A 228 23.42 -13.13 10.71
CA GLN A 228 22.61 -14.00 9.86
C GLN A 228 22.06 -15.18 10.66
N LEU A 229 20.74 -15.36 10.65
CA LEU A 229 20.11 -16.55 11.22
C LEU A 229 20.71 -17.84 10.62
N PRO A 230 21.35 -18.72 11.42
CA PRO A 230 21.96 -19.94 10.90
C PRO A 230 20.90 -20.99 10.53
N VAL A 231 21.23 -21.83 9.54
CA VAL A 231 20.29 -22.81 8.95
C VAL A 231 19.69 -23.78 9.98
N HIS A 232 20.43 -24.15 11.01
CA HIS A 232 19.93 -25.04 12.06
C HIS A 232 18.78 -24.43 12.88
N LEU A 233 18.65 -23.09 12.89
CA LEU A 233 17.55 -22.37 13.54
C LEU A 233 16.36 -22.13 12.61
N TYR A 234 16.41 -22.54 11.34
CA TYR A 234 15.30 -22.30 10.39
C TYR A 234 14.01 -23.02 10.77
N LEU A 235 14.08 -24.03 11.65
CA LEU A 235 12.88 -24.66 12.20
C LEU A 235 11.96 -23.66 12.93
N TRP A 236 12.53 -22.58 13.50
CA TRP A 236 11.77 -21.49 14.13
C TRP A 236 10.95 -20.66 13.14
N LEU A 237 11.25 -20.70 11.84
CA LEU A 237 10.48 -19.97 10.83
C LEU A 237 9.03 -20.47 10.73
N ILE A 238 8.80 -21.75 11.05
CA ILE A 238 7.46 -22.34 11.06
C ILE A 238 6.57 -21.64 12.10
N PRO A 239 6.85 -21.71 13.42
CA PRO A 239 6.03 -21.04 14.42
C PRO A 239 5.98 -19.51 14.22
N LEU A 240 7.07 -18.88 13.74
CA LEU A 240 7.06 -17.44 13.43
C LEU A 240 6.08 -17.10 12.29
N GLY A 241 6.10 -17.85 11.21
CA GLY A 241 5.17 -17.68 10.09
C GLY A 241 3.72 -17.91 10.50
N LEU A 242 3.47 -18.98 11.27
CA LEU A 242 2.14 -19.29 11.79
C LEU A 242 1.58 -18.17 12.68
N LEU A 243 2.37 -17.73 13.66
CA LEU A 243 1.95 -16.70 14.61
C LEU A 243 1.82 -15.33 13.94
N SER A 244 2.74 -14.95 13.06
CA SER A 244 2.65 -13.68 12.33
C SER A 244 1.45 -13.62 11.39
N GLY A 245 1.09 -14.73 10.73
CA GLY A 245 -0.15 -14.83 9.95
C GLY A 245 -1.41 -14.67 10.81
N ALA A 246 -1.44 -15.28 11.99
CA ALA A 246 -2.53 -15.11 12.95
C ALA A 246 -2.64 -13.66 13.47
N VAL A 247 -1.49 -13.01 13.73
CA VAL A 247 -1.42 -11.60 14.13
C VAL A 247 -1.94 -10.68 13.02
N GLY A 248 -1.54 -10.91 11.76
CA GLY A 248 -2.06 -10.18 10.60
C GLY A 248 -3.58 -10.33 10.45
N ALA A 249 -4.09 -11.55 10.60
CA ALA A 249 -5.52 -11.83 10.57
C ALA A 249 -6.29 -11.15 11.72
N LEU A 250 -5.75 -11.19 12.94
CA LEU A 250 -6.30 -10.50 14.10
C LEU A 250 -6.37 -8.99 13.86
N MET A 251 -5.30 -8.40 13.32
CA MET A 251 -5.24 -6.98 12.99
C MET A 251 -6.31 -6.57 11.98
N ASN A 252 -6.52 -7.36 10.91
CA ASN A 252 -7.59 -7.09 9.94
C ASN A 252 -8.98 -7.11 10.59
N ARG A 253 -9.27 -8.16 11.36
CA ARG A 253 -10.57 -8.30 12.04
C ARG A 253 -10.81 -7.15 13.02
N ALA A 254 -9.78 -6.77 13.79
CA ALA A 254 -9.87 -5.67 14.74
C ALA A 254 -10.08 -4.31 14.03
N LEU A 255 -9.29 -3.99 13.00
CA LEU A 255 -9.44 -2.76 12.22
C LEU A 255 -10.85 -2.63 11.62
N LEU A 256 -11.35 -3.71 11.01
CA LEU A 256 -12.67 -3.74 10.39
C LEU A 256 -13.80 -3.67 11.42
N LEU A 257 -13.63 -4.27 12.60
CA LEU A 257 -14.56 -4.19 13.73
C LEU A 257 -14.66 -2.75 14.25
N PHE A 258 -13.53 -2.10 14.55
CA PHE A 258 -13.53 -0.74 15.06
C PHE A 258 -14.13 0.25 14.07
N GLN A 259 -13.87 0.11 12.76
CA GLN A 259 -14.59 0.89 11.76
C GLN A 259 -16.10 0.71 11.82
N THR A 260 -16.60 -0.50 12.06
CA THR A 260 -18.03 -0.77 12.22
C THR A 260 -18.58 -0.15 13.52
N LEU A 261 -17.83 -0.21 14.61
CA LEU A 261 -18.19 0.44 15.87
C LEU A 261 -18.29 1.97 15.72
N TYR A 262 -17.32 2.59 15.05
CA TYR A 262 -17.32 4.04 14.78
C TYR A 262 -18.49 4.49 13.89
N LYS A 263 -19.11 3.61 13.09
CA LYS A 263 -20.32 3.95 12.33
C LYS A 263 -21.49 4.31 13.25
N ARG A 264 -21.53 3.80 14.48
CA ARG A 264 -22.56 4.14 15.49
C ARG A 264 -22.38 5.54 16.07
N LEU A 265 -21.21 6.14 15.88
CA LEU A 265 -20.92 7.50 16.31
C LEU A 265 -21.14 8.50 15.16
N PRO A 266 -21.63 9.71 15.46
CA PRO A 266 -21.75 10.78 14.47
C PRO A 266 -20.37 11.16 13.94
N TRP A 267 -20.33 11.61 12.68
CA TRP A 267 -19.08 11.82 11.93
C TRP A 267 -18.09 12.77 12.63
N PHE A 268 -18.58 13.78 13.35
CA PHE A 268 -17.73 14.78 14.01
C PHE A 268 -17.07 14.27 15.29
N LEU A 269 -17.69 13.31 16.01
CA LEU A 269 -17.12 12.75 17.24
C LEU A 269 -15.99 11.75 16.96
N ARG A 270 -15.88 11.22 15.75
CA ARG A 270 -14.96 10.10 15.48
C ARG A 270 -13.49 10.50 15.69
N PRO A 271 -12.95 11.58 15.09
CA PRO A 271 -11.57 11.97 15.31
C PRO A 271 -11.34 12.47 16.74
N MET A 272 -12.32 13.16 17.33
CA MET A 272 -12.25 13.63 18.73
C MET A 272 -12.00 12.48 19.70
N MET A 273 -12.74 11.38 19.57
CA MET A 273 -12.56 10.20 20.42
C MET A 273 -11.17 9.57 20.28
N ALA A 274 -10.61 9.52 19.06
CA ALA A 274 -9.26 8.99 18.85
C ALA A 274 -8.19 9.88 19.50
N LEU A 275 -8.31 11.20 19.38
CA LEU A 275 -7.37 12.16 20.01
C LEU A 275 -7.47 12.15 21.53
N LEU A 276 -8.68 12.00 22.09
CA LEU A 276 -8.85 11.83 23.53
C LEU A 276 -8.19 10.54 24.04
N LEU A 277 -8.32 9.43 23.30
CA LEU A 277 -7.70 8.16 23.66
C LEU A 277 -6.18 8.15 23.46
N ALA A 278 -5.64 9.08 22.67
CA ALA A 278 -4.20 9.31 22.59
C ALA A 278 -3.62 9.88 23.89
N LEU A 279 -4.43 10.57 24.70
CA LEU A 279 -3.98 11.20 25.94
C LEU A 279 -3.47 10.20 26.99
N PRO A 280 -4.23 9.16 27.40
CA PRO A 280 -3.68 8.14 28.29
C PRO A 280 -2.54 7.35 27.63
N CYS A 281 -2.60 7.06 26.32
CA CYS A 281 -1.53 6.36 25.62
C CYS A 281 -0.22 7.16 25.67
N GLY A 282 -0.26 8.46 25.37
CA GLY A 282 0.91 9.33 25.39
C GLY A 282 1.45 9.59 26.80
N LEU A 283 0.56 9.72 27.79
CA LEU A 283 0.97 9.96 29.19
C LEU A 283 1.62 8.74 29.84
N PHE A 284 1.21 7.51 29.50
CA PHE A 284 1.72 6.29 30.17
C PHE A 284 2.67 5.47 29.28
N LEU A 285 2.40 5.37 27.99
CA LEU A 285 3.10 4.52 27.02
C LEU A 285 3.48 5.31 25.75
N PRO A 286 4.31 6.36 25.84
CA PRO A 286 4.65 7.22 24.70
C PRO A 286 5.25 6.46 23.51
N GLN A 287 5.76 5.25 23.73
CA GLN A 287 6.32 4.38 22.68
C GLN A 287 5.28 3.91 21.67
N VAL A 288 3.99 3.85 22.05
CA VAL A 288 2.92 3.41 21.13
C VAL A 288 2.45 4.49 20.15
N LEU A 289 2.85 5.75 20.38
CA LEU A 289 2.47 6.89 19.54
C LEU A 289 3.03 6.77 18.11
N GLY A 290 2.35 7.42 17.17
CA GLY A 290 2.76 7.48 15.77
C GLY A 290 2.76 6.10 15.07
N GLY A 291 3.57 5.96 14.02
CA GLY A 291 3.55 4.77 13.16
C GLY A 291 4.06 3.49 13.83
N GLY A 292 4.90 3.58 14.86
CA GLY A 292 5.45 2.43 15.59
C GLY A 292 6.93 2.11 15.33
N GLN A 293 7.70 3.03 14.75
CA GLN A 293 9.16 2.87 14.58
C GLN A 293 9.87 2.60 15.91
N ASN A 294 9.50 3.31 16.97
CA ASN A 294 10.04 3.11 18.32
C ASN A 294 9.79 1.69 18.84
N LEU A 295 8.62 1.11 18.55
CA LEU A 295 8.30 -0.25 18.98
C LEU A 295 9.09 -1.31 18.21
N ILE A 296 9.39 -1.04 16.92
CA ILE A 296 10.25 -1.90 16.12
C ILE A 296 11.67 -1.89 16.70
N TYR A 297 12.19 -0.71 17.04
CA TYR A 297 13.50 -0.58 17.70
C TYR A 297 13.54 -1.30 19.06
N GLN A 298 12.48 -1.17 19.88
CA GLN A 298 12.38 -1.90 21.14
C GLN A 298 12.34 -3.44 20.95
N ALA A 299 11.68 -3.92 19.90
CA ALA A 299 11.67 -5.33 19.55
C ALA A 299 13.04 -5.81 19.06
N GLU A 300 13.77 -4.98 18.32
CA GLU A 300 15.14 -5.24 17.85
C GLU A 300 16.12 -5.40 19.02
N THR A 301 16.15 -4.43 19.93
CA THR A 301 17.08 -4.42 21.06
C THR A 301 16.66 -5.36 22.18
N ALA A 302 15.51 -6.02 22.04
CA ALA A 302 14.88 -6.84 23.07
C ALA A 302 14.78 -6.10 24.42
N ASP A 303 14.52 -4.79 24.37
CA ASP A 303 14.54 -3.92 25.53
C ASP A 303 13.21 -4.00 26.29
N GLY A 304 13.26 -4.65 27.46
CA GLY A 304 12.13 -4.84 28.36
C GLY A 304 11.75 -6.30 28.59
N SER A 305 10.85 -6.51 29.56
CA SER A 305 10.33 -7.85 29.86
C SER A 305 9.28 -8.30 28.83
N ILE A 306 9.11 -9.61 28.68
CA ILE A 306 8.05 -10.20 27.85
C ILE A 306 6.68 -9.61 28.22
N SER A 307 6.40 -9.45 29.52
CA SER A 307 5.15 -8.85 30.01
C SER A 307 4.97 -7.41 29.54
N PHE A 308 6.03 -6.61 29.52
CA PHE A 308 5.98 -5.23 29.04
C PHE A 308 5.73 -5.18 27.51
N LEU A 309 6.42 -6.01 26.74
CA LEU A 309 6.19 -6.10 25.28
C LEU A 309 4.76 -6.57 24.95
N LEU A 310 4.19 -7.49 25.74
CA LEU A 310 2.79 -7.91 25.59
C LEU A 310 1.81 -6.76 25.83
N VAL A 311 2.08 -5.90 26.81
CA VAL A 311 1.29 -4.68 27.05
C VAL A 311 1.42 -3.73 25.86
N LEU A 312 2.63 -3.48 25.37
CA LEU A 312 2.86 -2.64 24.19
C LEU A 312 2.15 -3.20 22.95
N LEU A 313 2.19 -4.50 22.72
CA LEU A 313 1.51 -5.17 21.62
C LEU A 313 0.00 -4.95 21.68
N ALA A 314 -0.60 -5.21 22.84
CA ALA A 314 -2.05 -5.05 23.05
C ALA A 314 -2.48 -3.59 22.90
N VAL A 315 -1.76 -2.65 23.53
CA VAL A 315 -2.08 -1.22 23.44
C VAL A 315 -1.86 -0.70 22.02
N LYS A 316 -0.78 -1.08 21.34
CA LYS A 316 -0.52 -0.66 19.96
C LYS A 316 -1.62 -1.15 19.01
N LEU A 317 -2.04 -2.40 19.12
CA LEU A 317 -3.11 -2.96 18.30
C LEU A 317 -4.42 -2.19 18.50
N LEU A 318 -4.85 -2.02 19.75
CA LEU A 318 -6.10 -1.33 20.07
C LEU A 318 -6.04 0.15 19.68
N PHE A 319 -4.96 0.83 20.01
CA PHE A 319 -4.80 2.26 19.74
C PHE A 319 -4.74 2.55 18.23
N THR A 320 -4.12 1.66 17.45
CA THR A 320 -4.15 1.75 15.98
C THR A 320 -5.57 1.54 15.45
N CYS A 321 -6.32 0.57 15.97
CA CYS A 321 -7.72 0.33 15.56
C CYS A 321 -8.62 1.53 15.86
N ILE A 322 -8.43 2.16 17.02
CA ILE A 322 -9.12 3.39 17.42
C ILE A 322 -8.75 4.55 16.50
N SER A 323 -7.45 4.77 16.30
CA SER A 323 -6.92 5.86 15.48
C SER A 323 -7.39 5.76 14.03
N PHE A 324 -7.23 4.60 13.41
CA PHE A 324 -7.64 4.37 12.02
C PHE A 324 -9.16 4.30 11.87
N GLY A 325 -9.86 3.65 12.82
CA GLY A 325 -11.32 3.53 12.83
C GLY A 325 -12.04 4.88 12.87
N SER A 326 -11.39 5.92 13.40
CA SER A 326 -11.90 7.29 13.44
C SER A 326 -12.12 7.93 12.05
N GLY A 327 -11.46 7.42 11.02
CA GLY A 327 -11.45 8.01 9.68
C GLY A 327 -10.44 9.14 9.48
N THR A 328 -9.60 9.41 10.47
CA THR A 328 -8.49 10.37 10.31
C THR A 328 -7.54 9.92 9.18
N PRO A 329 -7.03 10.84 8.33
CA PRO A 329 -6.09 10.48 7.28
C PRO A 329 -4.81 9.87 7.85
N GLY A 330 -4.55 8.60 7.55
CA GLY A 330 -3.41 7.87 8.09
C GLY A 330 -3.31 6.44 7.59
N GLY A 331 -2.09 5.92 7.50
CA GLY A 331 -1.78 4.57 7.06
C GLY A 331 -1.86 3.54 8.18
N ILE A 332 -2.00 2.27 7.81
CA ILE A 332 -1.96 1.12 8.73
C ILE A 332 -0.70 0.27 8.55
N PHE A 333 0.10 0.58 7.54
CA PHE A 333 1.20 -0.23 7.06
C PHE A 333 2.30 -0.38 8.13
N LEU A 334 2.85 0.74 8.63
CA LEU A 334 3.86 0.71 9.69
C LEU A 334 3.32 0.22 11.04
N PRO A 335 2.07 0.54 11.45
CA PRO A 335 1.46 -0.09 12.60
C PRO A 335 1.39 -1.63 12.51
N ILE A 336 1.02 -2.20 11.35
CA ILE A 336 1.01 -3.66 11.13
C ILE A 336 2.43 -4.22 11.30
N LEU A 337 3.42 -3.58 10.68
CA LEU A 337 4.84 -3.96 10.85
C LEU A 337 5.25 -3.91 12.33
N SER A 338 4.88 -2.87 13.08
CA SER A 338 5.24 -2.74 14.50
C SER A 338 4.61 -3.82 15.39
N VAL A 339 3.36 -4.19 15.13
CA VAL A 339 2.68 -5.29 15.84
C VAL A 339 3.35 -6.62 15.48
N GLY A 340 3.76 -6.80 14.22
CA GLY A 340 4.58 -7.92 13.78
C GLY A 340 5.91 -8.00 14.53
N ALA A 341 6.69 -6.91 14.52
CA ALA A 341 7.99 -6.83 15.21
C ALA A 341 7.88 -7.18 16.69
N LEU A 342 6.91 -6.59 17.40
CA LEU A 342 6.66 -6.89 18.81
C LEU A 342 6.33 -8.37 19.02
N SER A 343 5.51 -8.97 18.14
CA SER A 343 5.21 -10.41 18.23
C SER A 343 6.47 -11.26 18.06
N GLY A 344 7.35 -10.92 17.11
CA GLY A 344 8.63 -11.59 16.92
C GLY A 344 9.59 -11.42 18.09
N GLY A 345 9.72 -10.21 18.62
CA GLY A 345 10.55 -9.94 19.80
C GLY A 345 10.08 -10.73 21.03
N ILE A 346 8.76 -10.83 21.24
CA ILE A 346 8.17 -11.64 22.31
C ILE A 346 8.49 -13.13 22.11
N ILE A 347 8.31 -13.66 20.90
CA ILE A 347 8.61 -15.06 20.59
C ILE A 347 10.12 -15.34 20.71
N GLY A 348 10.96 -14.42 20.25
CA GLY A 348 12.41 -14.52 20.35
C GLY A 348 12.87 -14.56 21.81
N LEU A 349 12.39 -13.64 22.65
CA LEU A 349 12.67 -13.65 24.09
C LEU A 349 12.18 -14.93 24.79
N ALA A 350 11.03 -15.46 24.37
CA ALA A 350 10.55 -16.75 24.88
C ALA A 350 11.48 -17.89 24.41
N ALA A 351 11.90 -17.90 23.15
CA ALA A 351 12.80 -18.89 22.58
C ALA A 351 14.20 -18.89 23.23
N VAL A 352 14.67 -17.74 23.72
CA VAL A 352 15.91 -17.66 24.52
C VAL A 352 15.83 -18.55 25.76
N GLN A 353 14.66 -18.66 26.40
CA GLN A 353 14.45 -19.56 27.55
C GLN A 353 14.55 -21.05 27.16
N PHE A 354 14.43 -21.37 25.87
CA PHE A 354 14.56 -22.72 25.30
C PHE A 354 15.91 -22.93 24.60
N GLY A 355 16.90 -22.06 24.83
CA GLY A 355 18.26 -22.22 24.32
C GLY A 355 18.58 -21.50 23.01
N LEU A 356 17.70 -20.61 22.53
CA LEU A 356 18.03 -19.71 21.42
C LEU A 356 19.09 -18.69 21.89
N PRO A 357 20.18 -18.47 21.14
CA PRO A 357 21.10 -17.37 21.44
C PRO A 357 20.40 -16.01 21.30
N ALA A 358 20.59 -15.13 22.28
CA ALA A 358 19.89 -13.84 22.36
C ALA A 358 20.18 -12.89 21.19
N GLU A 359 21.30 -13.09 20.49
CA GLU A 359 21.68 -12.32 19.30
C GLU A 359 20.69 -12.48 18.13
N TYR A 360 19.91 -13.57 18.08
CA TYR A 360 18.93 -13.83 17.02
C TYR A 360 17.50 -13.36 17.32
N VAL A 361 17.26 -12.67 18.45
CA VAL A 361 15.93 -12.13 18.76
C VAL A 361 15.50 -11.08 17.73
N ALA A 362 16.45 -10.29 17.23
CA ALA A 362 16.19 -9.30 16.19
C ALA A 362 15.76 -9.95 14.86
N ASP A 363 16.34 -11.09 14.48
CA ASP A 363 15.92 -11.86 13.29
C ASP A 363 14.45 -12.27 13.36
N PHE A 364 13.96 -12.64 14.55
CA PHE A 364 12.58 -13.04 14.76
C PHE A 364 11.64 -11.85 14.56
N ALA A 365 12.03 -10.66 15.05
CA ALA A 365 11.31 -9.42 14.79
C ALA A 365 11.25 -9.09 13.28
N ILE A 366 12.39 -9.17 12.57
CA ILE A 366 12.46 -8.94 11.11
C ILE A 366 11.54 -9.91 10.35
N CYS A 367 11.58 -11.20 10.67
CA CYS A 367 10.77 -12.21 9.98
C CYS A 367 9.27 -12.00 10.20
N THR A 368 8.87 -11.72 11.44
CA THR A 368 7.44 -11.57 11.81
C THR A 368 6.85 -10.23 11.37
N MET A 369 7.67 -9.19 11.20
CA MET A 369 7.25 -7.95 10.54
C MET A 369 6.68 -8.23 9.15
N ALA A 370 7.48 -8.88 8.29
CA ALA A 370 7.05 -9.22 6.93
C ALA A 370 5.90 -10.22 6.93
N GLY A 371 5.93 -11.20 7.84
CA GLY A 371 4.84 -12.16 8.04
C GLY A 371 3.50 -11.49 8.38
N ALA A 372 3.48 -10.59 9.37
CA ALA A 372 2.24 -9.92 9.80
C ALA A 372 1.66 -9.05 8.67
N LEU A 373 2.52 -8.37 7.92
CA LEU A 373 2.12 -7.58 6.76
C LEU A 373 1.58 -8.46 5.63
N SER A 374 2.28 -9.55 5.30
CA SER A 374 1.84 -10.53 4.30
C SER A 374 0.48 -11.14 4.65
N GLY A 375 0.29 -11.54 5.91
CA GLY A 375 -0.99 -12.07 6.40
C GLY A 375 -2.12 -11.05 6.46
N SER A 376 -1.82 -9.76 6.54
CA SER A 376 -2.82 -8.67 6.58
C SER A 376 -3.19 -8.16 5.18
N VAL A 377 -2.19 -7.87 4.36
CA VAL A 377 -2.35 -7.25 3.04
C VAL A 377 -2.54 -8.29 1.94
N LYS A 378 -1.98 -9.49 2.09
CA LYS A 378 -1.85 -10.53 1.04
C LYS A 378 -1.00 -10.12 -0.17
N ALA A 379 0.00 -9.28 0.07
CA ALA A 379 1.04 -8.91 -0.88
C ALA A 379 2.42 -9.41 -0.37
N PRO A 380 2.70 -10.73 -0.45
CA PRO A 380 3.92 -11.31 0.12
C PRO A 380 5.19 -10.75 -0.51
N VAL A 381 5.23 -10.53 -1.83
CA VAL A 381 6.47 -10.08 -2.50
C VAL A 381 6.82 -8.66 -2.07
N THR A 382 5.82 -7.79 -2.02
CA THR A 382 5.95 -6.44 -1.46
C THR A 382 6.42 -6.50 -0.01
N SER A 383 5.83 -7.37 0.81
CA SER A 383 6.17 -7.46 2.23
C SER A 383 7.63 -7.86 2.45
N ILE A 384 8.12 -8.82 1.66
CA ILE A 384 9.50 -9.31 1.69
C ILE A 384 10.48 -8.19 1.30
N LEU A 385 10.26 -7.56 0.15
CA LEU A 385 11.15 -6.52 -0.36
C LEU A 385 11.15 -5.28 0.54
N LEU A 386 10.00 -4.91 1.08
CA LEU A 386 9.90 -3.74 1.93
C LEU A 386 10.63 -3.90 3.24
N VAL A 387 10.49 -5.06 3.89
CA VAL A 387 11.27 -5.33 5.10
C VAL A 387 12.76 -5.39 4.76
N ALA A 388 13.16 -6.02 3.65
CA ALA A 388 14.56 -6.06 3.24
C ALA A 388 15.15 -4.65 2.97
N GLU A 389 14.43 -3.76 2.28
CA GLU A 389 14.90 -2.39 2.01
C GLU A 389 14.89 -1.51 3.27
N MET A 390 13.87 -1.60 4.12
CA MET A 390 13.76 -0.78 5.33
C MET A 390 14.78 -1.19 6.41
N THR A 391 15.07 -2.49 6.52
CA THR A 391 16.09 -3.02 7.43
C THR A 391 17.50 -2.83 6.88
N GLY A 392 17.65 -2.76 5.56
CA GLY A 392 18.95 -2.66 4.89
C GLY A 392 19.71 -3.99 4.82
N SER A 393 19.05 -5.12 5.12
CA SER A 393 19.68 -6.44 5.08
C SER A 393 19.00 -7.34 4.05
N LEU A 394 19.72 -7.62 2.96
CA LEU A 394 19.34 -8.63 1.97
C LEU A 394 19.71 -10.05 2.41
N VAL A 395 20.51 -10.20 3.48
CA VAL A 395 20.98 -11.50 3.97
C VAL A 395 19.83 -12.31 4.59
N HIS A 396 18.84 -11.64 5.18
CA HIS A 396 17.66 -12.27 5.78
C HIS A 396 16.52 -12.56 4.79
N LEU A 397 16.74 -12.39 3.49
CA LEU A 397 15.67 -12.49 2.49
C LEU A 397 14.96 -13.85 2.50
N LEU A 398 15.70 -14.96 2.66
CA LEU A 398 15.13 -16.29 2.71
C LEU A 398 14.26 -16.53 3.97
N PRO A 399 14.76 -16.30 5.21
CA PRO A 399 13.93 -16.34 6.42
C PRO A 399 12.66 -15.48 6.33
N VAL A 400 12.80 -14.26 5.84
CA VAL A 400 11.70 -13.30 5.66
C VAL A 400 10.66 -13.83 4.66
N ALA A 401 11.11 -14.38 3.54
CA ALA A 401 10.24 -14.97 2.53
C ALA A 401 9.48 -16.19 3.07
N ALA A 402 10.18 -17.13 3.72
CA ALA A 402 9.56 -18.31 4.32
C ALA A 402 8.46 -17.92 5.32
N CYS A 403 8.76 -16.98 6.23
CA CYS A 403 7.81 -16.46 7.20
C CYS A 403 6.61 -15.78 6.52
N SER A 404 6.84 -14.98 5.47
CA SER A 404 5.80 -14.27 4.71
C SER A 404 4.83 -15.21 3.99
N PHE A 405 5.32 -16.28 3.38
CA PHE A 405 4.48 -17.28 2.71
C PHE A 405 3.71 -18.16 3.70
N LEU A 406 4.33 -18.54 4.82
CA LEU A 406 3.64 -19.24 5.90
C LEU A 406 2.53 -18.37 6.51
N ALA A 407 2.79 -17.08 6.72
CA ALA A 407 1.79 -16.14 7.22
C ALA A 407 0.62 -15.95 6.23
N LEU A 408 0.91 -15.91 4.92
CA LEU A 408 -0.11 -15.88 3.88
C LEU A 408 -0.99 -17.15 3.93
N LEU A 409 -0.37 -18.33 4.01
CA LEU A 409 -1.07 -19.60 4.16
C LEU A 409 -2.01 -19.59 5.38
N VAL A 410 -1.53 -19.14 6.54
CA VAL A 410 -2.37 -19.04 7.74
C VAL A 410 -3.50 -18.04 7.56
N SER A 411 -3.25 -16.88 6.96
CA SER A 411 -4.30 -15.90 6.65
C SER A 411 -5.41 -16.50 5.77
N ASP A 412 -5.04 -17.30 4.76
CA ASP A 412 -5.97 -18.00 3.88
C ASP A 412 -6.76 -19.10 4.61
N LEU A 413 -6.11 -19.89 5.46
CA LEU A 413 -6.77 -20.87 6.32
C LEU A 413 -7.76 -20.21 7.29
N LEU A 414 -7.44 -19.02 7.78
CA LEU A 414 -8.32 -18.20 8.62
C LEU A 414 -9.40 -17.44 7.83
N LYS A 415 -9.45 -17.61 6.50
CA LYS A 415 -10.39 -16.97 5.57
C LYS A 415 -10.41 -15.44 5.71
N THR A 416 -9.25 -14.85 5.98
CA THR A 416 -9.10 -13.40 6.12
C THR A 416 -9.14 -12.77 4.73
N THR A 417 -9.89 -11.68 4.55
CA THR A 417 -9.84 -10.89 3.31
C THR A 417 -8.66 -9.92 3.33
N PRO A 418 -8.03 -9.64 2.17
CA PRO A 418 -7.04 -8.57 2.06
C PRO A 418 -7.59 -7.26 2.61
N ILE A 419 -6.83 -6.59 3.48
CA ILE A 419 -7.36 -5.43 4.21
C ILE A 419 -7.75 -4.27 3.27
N TYR A 420 -6.95 -3.98 2.24
CA TYR A 420 -7.27 -2.87 1.33
C TYR A 420 -8.46 -3.16 0.43
N GLU A 421 -8.63 -4.41 -0.01
CA GLU A 421 -9.82 -4.84 -0.74
C GLU A 421 -11.09 -4.74 0.11
N ALA A 422 -11.05 -5.19 1.37
CA ALA A 422 -12.18 -5.07 2.29
C ALA A 422 -12.54 -3.59 2.59
N LEU A 423 -11.54 -2.71 2.64
CA LEU A 423 -11.74 -1.27 2.79
C LEU A 423 -12.32 -0.63 1.53
N LEU A 424 -11.86 -1.05 0.35
CA LEU A 424 -12.35 -0.61 -0.95
C LEU A 424 -13.81 -0.99 -1.14
N GLU A 425 -14.18 -2.24 -0.86
CA GLU A 425 -15.56 -2.73 -0.93
C GLU A 425 -16.50 -1.88 -0.06
N ARG A 426 -16.14 -1.66 1.21
CA ARG A 426 -16.90 -0.79 2.13
C ARG A 426 -17.03 0.66 1.67
N MET A 427 -16.04 1.16 0.92
CA MET A 427 -16.10 2.50 0.34
C MET A 427 -17.04 2.52 -0.87
N MET A 428 -16.98 1.50 -1.73
CA MET A 428 -17.81 1.38 -2.92
C MET A 428 -19.30 1.26 -2.58
N ASP A 429 -19.65 0.52 -1.53
CA ASP A 429 -21.03 0.39 -1.04
C ASP A 429 -21.64 1.74 -0.67
N LYS A 430 -20.83 2.64 -0.07
CA LYS A 430 -21.29 3.98 0.33
C LYS A 430 -21.52 4.91 -0.86
N CYS A 431 -20.74 4.75 -1.92
CA CYS A 431 -20.82 5.64 -3.08
C CYS A 431 -22.00 5.33 -4.01
N ASN A 432 -22.79 4.28 -3.72
CA ASN A 432 -24.02 3.90 -4.44
C ASN A 432 -23.87 3.96 -5.97
N VAL A 433 -22.69 3.59 -6.47
CA VAL A 433 -22.31 3.79 -7.87
C VAL A 433 -23.06 2.77 -8.74
N LYS A 434 -24.27 3.16 -9.16
CA LYS A 434 -24.87 2.75 -10.43
C LYS A 434 -24.33 3.70 -11.51
N THR A 435 -23.60 3.17 -12.49
CA THR A 435 -22.78 3.90 -13.46
C THR A 435 -23.63 4.68 -14.47
N SER A 436 -23.38 5.99 -14.61
CA SER A 436 -23.90 6.83 -15.70
C SER A 436 -22.77 7.27 -16.62
N GLY A 437 -22.91 6.92 -17.90
CA GLY A 437 -21.85 6.98 -18.92
C GLY A 437 -21.56 8.36 -19.52
N LYS A 438 -20.30 8.53 -19.92
CA LYS A 438 -19.92 9.30 -21.12
C LYS A 438 -18.93 8.46 -21.91
N LYS A 439 -19.22 8.24 -23.19
CA LYS A 439 -18.50 7.33 -24.09
C LYS A 439 -17.22 7.99 -24.62
N ARG A 440 -16.05 7.69 -24.05
CA ARG A 440 -14.76 7.77 -24.77
C ARG A 440 -14.27 6.36 -25.06
N ARG A 441 -13.34 6.20 -26.01
CA ARG A 441 -12.72 4.90 -26.33
C ARG A 441 -11.42 4.77 -25.53
N SER A 442 -11.25 3.68 -24.80
CA SER A 442 -10.03 3.33 -24.06
C SER A 442 -9.41 2.07 -24.66
N VAL A 443 -8.09 2.06 -24.81
CA VAL A 443 -7.33 0.84 -25.10
C VAL A 443 -6.97 0.20 -23.75
N LEU A 444 -6.88 -1.12 -23.69
CA LEU A 444 -6.54 -1.95 -22.54
C LEU A 444 -5.54 -3.00 -22.99
N GLU A 445 -4.54 -3.30 -22.17
CA GLU A 445 -3.60 -4.40 -22.41
C GLU A 445 -3.95 -5.55 -21.46
N LEU A 446 -4.18 -6.74 -22.01
CA LEU A 446 -4.61 -7.93 -21.26
C LEU A 446 -3.60 -9.06 -21.44
N PRO A 447 -2.85 -9.43 -20.40
CA PRO A 447 -1.97 -10.59 -20.48
C PRO A 447 -2.79 -11.90 -20.53
N VAL A 448 -2.39 -12.82 -21.40
CA VAL A 448 -2.93 -14.18 -21.48
C VAL A 448 -2.09 -15.08 -20.58
N GLU A 449 -2.59 -15.30 -19.37
CA GLU A 449 -1.94 -16.12 -18.35
C GLU A 449 -2.10 -17.64 -18.61
N LEU A 450 -1.26 -18.46 -17.98
CA LEU A 450 -1.35 -19.92 -18.05
C LEU A 450 -2.66 -20.39 -17.37
N GLY A 451 -3.44 -21.23 -18.05
CA GLY A 451 -4.75 -21.70 -17.57
C GLY A 451 -5.92 -20.72 -17.83
N CYS A 452 -5.67 -19.62 -18.53
CA CYS A 452 -6.70 -18.68 -18.97
C CYS A 452 -7.66 -19.37 -19.97
N GLY A 453 -8.98 -19.22 -19.80
CA GLY A 453 -10.00 -19.92 -20.60
C GLY A 453 -10.05 -19.55 -22.09
N ILE A 454 -9.30 -18.53 -22.50
CA ILE A 454 -9.10 -18.10 -23.90
C ILE A 454 -7.79 -18.61 -24.51
N CYS A 455 -6.89 -19.16 -23.71
CA CYS A 455 -5.63 -19.72 -24.20
C CYS A 455 -5.92 -20.93 -25.10
N GLY A 456 -5.31 -20.97 -26.28
CA GLY A 456 -5.50 -22.02 -27.27
C GLY A 456 -6.78 -21.90 -28.10
N LYS A 457 -7.59 -20.85 -27.90
CA LYS A 457 -8.76 -20.54 -28.74
C LYS A 457 -8.41 -19.54 -29.83
N LYS A 458 -9.12 -19.62 -30.95
CA LYS A 458 -9.12 -18.56 -31.96
C LYS A 458 -9.90 -17.36 -31.46
N ILE A 459 -9.56 -16.15 -31.93
CA ILE A 459 -10.31 -14.94 -31.56
C ILE A 459 -11.79 -15.04 -31.90
N SER A 460 -12.16 -15.73 -32.99
CA SER A 460 -13.57 -15.97 -33.36
C SER A 460 -14.31 -16.91 -32.41
N GLU A 461 -13.60 -17.79 -31.70
CA GLU A 461 -14.17 -18.78 -30.78
C GLU A 461 -14.44 -18.21 -29.38
N VAL A 462 -13.87 -17.04 -29.09
CA VAL A 462 -14.05 -16.35 -27.81
C VAL A 462 -15.29 -15.46 -27.88
N GLN A 463 -16.19 -15.62 -26.93
CA GLN A 463 -17.34 -14.72 -26.76
C GLN A 463 -16.89 -13.41 -26.11
N TRP A 464 -16.56 -12.43 -26.94
CA TRP A 464 -16.17 -11.10 -26.47
C TRP A 464 -17.41 -10.31 -25.99
N PRO A 465 -17.30 -9.58 -24.87
CA PRO A 465 -18.34 -8.66 -24.42
C PRO A 465 -18.73 -7.62 -25.48
N GLN A 466 -20.00 -7.19 -25.50
CA GLN A 466 -20.42 -6.10 -26.38
C GLN A 466 -19.61 -4.83 -26.10
N GLY A 467 -19.23 -4.11 -27.16
CA GLY A 467 -18.42 -2.88 -27.07
C GLY A 467 -16.91 -3.11 -27.01
N MET A 468 -16.45 -4.37 -27.11
CA MET A 468 -15.05 -4.76 -27.10
C MET A 468 -14.53 -5.10 -28.50
N LEU A 469 -13.31 -4.66 -28.81
CA LEU A 469 -12.58 -5.05 -30.03
C LEU A 469 -11.12 -5.35 -29.71
N VAL A 470 -10.65 -6.57 -29.99
CA VAL A 470 -9.22 -6.88 -29.96
C VAL A 470 -8.56 -6.25 -31.19
N VAL A 471 -7.64 -5.31 -30.97
CA VAL A 471 -7.00 -4.51 -32.04
C VAL A 471 -5.58 -4.98 -32.37
N SER A 472 -4.84 -5.52 -31.40
CA SER A 472 -3.56 -6.18 -31.64
C SER A 472 -3.28 -7.28 -30.60
N ILE A 473 -2.44 -8.26 -30.96
CA ILE A 473 -1.87 -9.24 -30.05
C ILE A 473 -0.37 -9.06 -30.05
N ARG A 474 0.24 -8.85 -28.89
CA ARG A 474 1.69 -8.82 -28.75
C ARG A 474 2.20 -10.16 -28.22
N ARG A 475 3.03 -10.82 -29.03
CA ARG A 475 3.66 -12.11 -28.69
C ARG A 475 5.17 -11.90 -28.55
N GLY A 476 5.62 -11.66 -27.31
CA GLY A 476 6.98 -11.23 -27.05
C GLY A 476 7.28 -9.84 -27.64
N GLU A 477 8.17 -9.77 -28.62
CA GLU A 477 8.52 -8.52 -29.32
C GLU A 477 7.75 -8.32 -30.63
N THR A 478 6.97 -9.30 -31.09
CA THR A 478 6.18 -9.16 -32.32
C THR A 478 4.76 -8.71 -32.01
N GLU A 479 4.25 -7.75 -32.79
CA GLU A 479 2.86 -7.33 -32.74
C GLU A 479 2.11 -7.88 -33.95
N ILE A 480 1.02 -8.58 -33.69
CA ILE A 480 0.21 -9.32 -34.65
C ILE A 480 -1.14 -8.61 -34.72
N VAL A 481 -1.59 -8.27 -35.93
CA VAL A 481 -2.95 -7.81 -36.15
C VAL A 481 -3.86 -9.03 -36.17
N PRO A 482 -4.75 -9.21 -35.17
CA PRO A 482 -5.59 -10.37 -35.09
C PRO A 482 -6.63 -10.40 -36.20
N ASN A 483 -6.86 -11.59 -36.74
CA ASN A 483 -8.05 -11.96 -37.49
C ASN A 483 -8.85 -13.01 -36.68
N GLY A 484 -10.03 -13.39 -37.19
CA GLY A 484 -10.87 -14.41 -36.54
C GLY A 484 -10.12 -15.71 -36.27
N ASP A 485 -9.19 -16.10 -37.15
CA ASP A 485 -8.40 -17.33 -37.04
C ASP A 485 -7.15 -17.22 -36.16
N THR A 486 -6.84 -16.04 -35.64
CA THR A 486 -5.63 -15.83 -34.85
C THR A 486 -5.76 -16.56 -33.53
N LEU A 487 -4.88 -17.54 -33.34
CA LEU A 487 -4.81 -18.35 -32.13
C LEU A 487 -4.18 -17.54 -31.00
N ILE A 488 -4.88 -17.46 -29.89
CA ILE A 488 -4.42 -16.81 -28.66
C ILE A 488 -3.50 -17.80 -27.93
N LEU A 489 -2.24 -17.44 -27.75
CA LEU A 489 -1.26 -18.27 -27.05
C LEU A 489 -0.98 -17.72 -25.65
N GLN A 490 -0.49 -18.61 -24.79
CA GLN A 490 0.02 -18.22 -23.49
C GLN A 490 1.18 -17.22 -23.66
N GLY A 491 1.18 -16.16 -22.83
CA GLY A 491 2.18 -15.10 -22.86
C GLY A 491 1.90 -14.01 -23.91
N ASP A 492 0.80 -14.14 -24.67
CA ASP A 492 0.31 -13.05 -25.51
C ASP A 492 -0.23 -11.90 -24.64
N TYR A 493 -0.08 -10.67 -25.11
CA TYR A 493 -0.76 -9.49 -24.56
C TYR A 493 -1.79 -9.00 -25.58
N LEU A 494 -3.06 -9.10 -25.25
CA LEU A 494 -4.16 -8.64 -26.09
C LEU A 494 -4.38 -7.15 -25.86
N MET A 495 -4.21 -6.35 -26.91
CA MET A 495 -4.60 -4.95 -26.92
C MET A 495 -6.06 -4.86 -27.32
N VAL A 496 -6.90 -4.39 -26.40
CA VAL A 496 -8.34 -4.39 -26.52
C VAL A 496 -8.88 -2.98 -26.41
N LEU A 497 -9.67 -2.59 -27.39
CA LEU A 497 -10.36 -1.31 -27.44
C LEU A 497 -11.78 -1.47 -26.88
N SER A 498 -12.15 -0.64 -25.90
CA SER A 498 -13.47 -0.65 -25.27
C SER A 498 -14.02 0.76 -25.06
N HIS A 499 -15.33 0.88 -24.79
CA HIS A 499 -15.93 2.13 -24.36
C HIS A 499 -15.74 2.37 -22.85
N GLU A 500 -15.32 3.58 -22.46
CA GLU A 500 -15.00 4.00 -21.07
C GLU A 500 -16.13 3.71 -20.06
N GLY A 501 -17.39 3.74 -20.52
CA GLY A 501 -18.56 3.50 -19.66
C GLY A 501 -18.75 2.03 -19.25
N GLU A 502 -18.16 1.10 -19.99
CA GLU A 502 -18.30 -0.35 -19.81
C GLU A 502 -17.05 -0.96 -19.18
N TYR A 503 -16.02 -0.16 -18.87
CA TYR A 503 -14.74 -0.62 -18.32
C TYR A 503 -14.89 -1.60 -17.17
N ARG A 504 -15.82 -1.35 -16.23
CA ARG A 504 -16.03 -2.21 -15.05
C ARG A 504 -16.69 -3.55 -15.41
N GLU A 505 -17.68 -3.55 -16.28
CA GLU A 505 -18.34 -4.78 -16.76
C GLU A 505 -17.37 -5.58 -17.61
N ILE A 506 -16.64 -4.91 -18.50
CA ILE A 506 -15.61 -5.48 -19.34
C ILE A 506 -14.47 -6.06 -18.50
N SER A 507 -13.90 -5.34 -17.53
CA SER A 507 -12.86 -5.88 -16.65
C SER A 507 -13.36 -7.05 -15.80
N LYS A 508 -14.63 -7.03 -15.39
CA LYS A 508 -15.24 -8.14 -14.64
C LYS A 508 -15.46 -9.36 -15.55
N SER A 509 -16.04 -9.19 -16.72
CA SER A 509 -16.23 -10.23 -17.73
C SER A 509 -14.89 -10.76 -18.25
N LEU A 510 -13.87 -9.92 -18.41
CA LEU A 510 -12.52 -10.34 -18.75
C LEU A 510 -11.89 -11.19 -17.65
N ARG A 511 -12.08 -10.81 -16.38
CA ARG A 511 -11.66 -11.65 -15.24
C ARG A 511 -12.43 -12.96 -15.16
N GLU A 512 -13.71 -12.97 -15.55
CA GLU A 512 -14.53 -14.19 -15.62
C GLU A 512 -14.09 -15.08 -16.80
N ILE A 513 -13.75 -14.50 -17.94
CA ILE A 513 -13.20 -15.17 -19.13
C ILE A 513 -11.76 -15.67 -18.87
N SER A 514 -10.99 -14.96 -18.04
CA SER A 514 -9.61 -15.33 -17.69
C SER A 514 -9.52 -16.31 -16.52
N ARG A 515 -10.57 -16.43 -15.69
CA ARG A 515 -10.65 -17.46 -14.65
C ARG A 515 -10.92 -18.82 -15.28
N ALA A 516 -10.12 -19.80 -14.88
CA ALA A 516 -10.28 -21.19 -15.29
C ALA A 516 -11.71 -21.68 -15.04
N HIS A 517 -12.34 -22.27 -16.06
CA HIS A 517 -13.28 -23.35 -15.81
C HIS A 517 -12.46 -24.51 -15.28
N THR A 518 -12.40 -24.65 -13.96
CA THR A 518 -11.93 -25.89 -13.33
C THR A 518 -13.05 -26.91 -13.46
N GLU A 519 -13.24 -27.43 -14.67
CA GLU A 519 -14.03 -28.64 -14.93
C GLU A 519 -13.31 -29.47 -15.98
N GLN A 520 -12.35 -30.28 -15.51
CA GLN A 520 -12.28 -31.74 -15.73
C GLN A 520 -11.12 -32.34 -14.95
#